data_AF-A0A257SXU3-F1
#
_entry.id   AF-A0A257SXU3-F1
#
_cell.length_a   1.000
_cell.length_b   1.000
_cell.length_c   1.000
_cell.angle_alpha   90.00
_cell.angle_beta   90.00
_cell.angle_gamma   90.00
#
_symmetry.space_group_name_H-M   'P 1'
#
loop_
_entity.id
_entity.type
_entity.pdbx_description
1 polymer ?
#
loop_
_entity_poly.entity_id
_entity_poly.type
_entity_poly.pdbx_seq_one_letter_code
_entity_poly.pdbx_strand_id
1 'polypeptide(L)' 'MERSQRQYGPRIGSYLGQPIFEKFQDQDETYIFDRIAQCDVEGCPLDQLDKGEMLLPPGLIYKQL' A
#
# COMPACT_ATOMS: atom_id res chain seq x y z
N MET A 1 11.32 14.63 -13.24
CA MET A 1 10.81 13.47 -12.50
C MET A 1 10.11 14.01 -11.27
N GLU A 2 8.80 14.21 -11.34
CA GLU A 2 8.03 14.69 -10.18
C GLU A 2 8.06 13.59 -9.12
N ARG A 3 8.65 13.89 -7.97
CA ARG A 3 8.57 13.00 -6.81
C ARG A 3 7.12 13.09 -6.33
N SER A 4 6.30 12.09 -6.60
CA SER A 4 4.99 11.95 -5.98
C SER A 4 5.20 11.98 -4.46
N GLN A 5 4.91 13.11 -3.83
CA GLN A 5 5.26 13.36 -2.43
C GLN A 5 4.14 12.78 -1.57
N ARG A 6 4.14 11.45 -1.43
CA ARG A 6 3.18 10.76 -0.56
C ARG A 6 3.30 11.25 0.87
N GLN A 7 2.20 11.70 1.43
CA GLN A 7 2.12 12.09 2.84
C GLN A 7 1.61 10.90 3.64
N TYR A 8 2.43 10.38 4.54
CA TYR A 8 2.09 9.20 5.33
C TYR A 8 1.46 9.58 6.66
N GLY A 9 0.42 8.85 7.05
CA GLY A 9 -0.21 8.92 8.36
C GLY A 9 0.60 8.22 9.46
N PRO A 10 -0.02 7.89 10.60
CA PRO A 10 0.66 7.21 11.69
C PRO A 10 1.14 5.81 11.26
N ARG A 11 2.33 5.43 11.73
CA ARG A 11 2.83 4.05 11.58
C ARG A 11 2.06 3.14 12.54
N ILE A 12 1.47 2.08 12.02
CA ILE A 12 0.69 1.10 12.79
C ILE A 12 1.38 -0.27 12.88
N GLY A 13 2.44 -0.48 12.11
CA GLY A 13 3.18 -1.73 12.16
C GLY A 13 4.39 -1.75 11.24
N SER A 14 4.84 -2.96 10.92
CA SER A 14 5.85 -3.20 9.90
C SER A 14 5.70 -4.59 9.30
N TYR A 15 6.05 -4.71 8.03
CA TYR A 15 6.08 -5.97 7.29
C TYR A 15 7.36 -6.05 6.48
N LEU A 16 8.10 -7.16 6.63
CA LEU A 16 9.41 -7.38 5.99
C LEU A 16 10.39 -6.21 6.18
N GLY A 17 10.40 -5.62 7.38
CA GLY A 17 11.26 -4.49 7.74
C GLY A 17 10.79 -3.12 7.23
N GLN A 18 9.72 -3.06 6.44
CA GLN A 18 9.13 -1.79 5.97
C GLN A 18 7.97 -1.35 6.87
N PRO A 19 7.79 -0.04 7.12
CA PRO A 19 6.68 0.46 7.92
C PRO A 19 5.33 0.24 7.23
N ILE A 20 4.32 -0.13 8.01
CA ILE A 20 2.92 -0.05 7.58
C ILE A 20 2.35 1.23 8.19
N PHE A 21 1.85 2.12 7.34
CA PHE A 21 1.15 3.32 7.75
C PHE A 21 -0.35 3.07 7.71
N GLU A 22 -1.11 3.65 8.63
CA GLU A 22 -2.57 3.54 8.63
C GLU A 22 -3.18 4.01 7.31
N LYS A 23 -2.61 5.07 6.76
CA LYS A 23 -3.01 5.69 5.50
C LYS A 23 -1.88 6.47 4.88
N PHE A 24 -2.01 6.79 3.60
CA PHE A 24 -1.22 7.83 2.96
C PHE A 24 -2.10 8.63 1.99
N GLN A 25 -1.68 9.84 1.70
CA GLN A 25 -2.25 10.67 0.64
C GLN A 25 -1.28 10.72 -0.53
N ASP A 26 -1.79 10.46 -1.74
CA ASP A 26 -1.06 10.61 -3.00
C ASP A 26 -1.86 11.56 -3.88
N GLN A 27 -1.31 12.74 -4.15
CA GLN A 27 -2.02 13.85 -4.78
C GLN A 27 -3.32 14.19 -4.01
N ASP A 28 -4.48 14.06 -4.64
CA ASP A 28 -5.80 14.34 -4.06
C ASP A 28 -6.52 13.08 -3.54
N GLU A 29 -5.87 11.92 -3.59
CA GLU A 29 -6.45 10.64 -3.18
C GLU A 29 -5.86 10.16 -1.85
N THR A 30 -6.74 9.64 -0.98
CA THR A 30 -6.32 9.01 0.28
C THR A 30 -6.50 7.51 0.19
N TYR A 31 -5.48 6.79 0.64
CA TYR A 31 -5.41 5.34 0.64
C TYR A 31 -5.25 4.85 2.07
N ILE A 32 -6.10 3.93 2.53
CA ILE A 32 -6.04 3.30 3.87
C ILE A 32 -5.47 1.89 3.73
N PHE A 33 -4.60 1.50 4.67
CA PHE A 33 -4.11 0.13 4.74
C PHE A 33 -5.26 -0.86 4.97
N ASP A 34 -5.32 -1.89 4.14
CA ASP A 34 -6.36 -2.91 4.23
C ASP A 34 -5.76 -4.27 4.65
N ARG A 35 -4.86 -4.82 3.83
CA ARG A 35 -4.30 -6.17 4.04
C ARG A 35 -2.90 -6.33 3.47
N ILE A 36 -2.26 -7.43 3.85
CA ILE A 36 -1.02 -7.91 3.21
C ILE A 36 -1.43 -8.81 2.04
N ALA A 37 -0.77 -8.61 0.91
CA ALA A 37 -0.94 -9.42 -0.27
C ALA A 37 -0.50 -10.86 -0.03
N GLN A 38 -1.20 -11.80 -0.66
CA GLN A 38 -0.69 -13.16 -0.80
C GLN A 38 0.40 -13.14 -1.87
N CYS A 39 1.64 -13.41 -1.45
CA CYS A 39 2.79 -13.42 -2.34
C CYS A 39 3.52 -14.76 -2.18
N ASP A 40 4.11 -15.23 -3.27
CA ASP A 40 4.94 -16.43 -3.31
C ASP A 40 6.32 -16.12 -3.93
N VAL A 41 7.02 -17.15 -4.40
CA VAL A 41 8.35 -17.02 -5.01
C VAL A 41 8.34 -16.27 -6.35
N GLU A 42 7.19 -16.19 -7.02
CA GLU A 42 7.01 -15.51 -8.31
C GLU A 42 6.58 -14.04 -8.13
N GLY A 43 6.15 -13.67 -6.92
CA GLY A 43 5.79 -12.31 -6.54
C GLY A 43 4.39 -12.22 -5.94
N CYS A 44 3.79 -11.04 -6.03
CA CYS A 44 2.42 -10.80 -5.56
C CYS A 44 1.50 -10.67 -6.77
N PRO A 45 0.59 -11.64 -7.02
CA PRO A 45 -0.37 -11.57 -8.13
C PRO A 45 -1.24 -10.31 -8.05
N LEU A 46 -1.57 -9.68 -9.18
CA LEU A 46 -2.40 -8.46 -9.19
C LEU A 46 -3.91 -8.74 -9.22
N ASP A 47 -4.31 -9.98 -9.49
CA ASP A 47 -5.71 -10.42 -9.50
C ASP A 47 -6.36 -10.45 -8.11
N GLN A 48 -5.56 -10.36 -7.05
CA GLN A 48 -6.03 -10.18 -5.68
C GLN A 48 -6.48 -8.75 -5.36
N LEU A 49 -6.30 -7.80 -6.29
CA LEU A 49 -6.68 -6.40 -6.11
C LEU A 49 -8.09 -6.14 -6.64
N ASP A 50 -8.90 -5.51 -5.81
CA ASP A 50 -10.17 -4.92 -6.21
C ASP A 50 -9.97 -3.53 -6.84
N LYS A 51 -11.02 -3.02 -7.48
CA LYS A 51 -11.00 -1.66 -8.06
C LYS A 51 -10.74 -0.63 -6.97
N GLY A 52 -9.78 0.26 -7.21
CA GLY A 52 -9.38 1.31 -6.25
C GLY A 52 -8.39 0.82 -5.21
N GLU A 53 -7.86 -0.39 -5.34
CA GLU A 53 -6.77 -0.89 -4.49
C GLU A 53 -5.40 -0.68 -5.14
N MET A 54 -4.42 -0.44 -4.28
CA MET A 54 -3.03 -0.24 -4.66
C MET A 54 -2.14 -1.21 -3.89
N LEU A 55 -1.34 -1.98 -4.63
CA LEU A 55 -0.28 -2.81 -4.07
C LEU A 55 1.03 -2.02 -4.01
N LEU A 56 1.57 -1.86 -2.80
CA LEU A 56 2.89 -1.28 -2.56
C LEU A 56 3.88 -2.36 -2.14
N PRO A 57 5.15 -2.29 -2.56
CA PRO A 57 6.20 -3.14 -2.00
C PRO A 57 6.26 -2.98 -0.47
N PRO A 58 6.51 -4.06 0.30
CA PRO A 58 6.82 -5.41 -0.16
C PRO A 58 5.59 -6.35 -0.27
N GLY A 59 4.37 -5.82 -0.41
CA GLY A 59 3.13 -6.60 -0.44
C GLY A 59 2.01 -5.98 0.38
N LEU A 60 1.96 -4.66 0.50
CA LEU A 60 0.96 -3.94 1.27
C LEU A 60 -0.16 -3.47 0.35
N ILE A 61 -1.39 -3.89 0.61
CA ILE A 61 -2.56 -3.46 -0.13
C ILE A 61 -3.22 -2.31 0.63
N TYR A 62 -3.40 -1.19 -0.06
CA TYR A 62 -4.17 -0.04 0.43
C TYR A 62 -5.37 0.19 -0.47
N LYS A 63 -6.49 0.59 0.12
CA LYS A 63 -7.74 0.88 -0.58
C LYS A 63 -8.01 2.38 -0.60
N GLN A 64 -8.40 2.89 -1.77
CA GLN A 64 -8.87 4.26 -1.94
C GLN A 64 -10.12 4.50 -1.08
N LEU A 65 -10.11 5.60 -0.32
CA LEU A 65 -11.24 6.11 0.47
C LEU A 65 -12.39 6.62 -0.42
#